data_AF-A0A2R6BNI3-F1
#
_entry.id   AF-A0A2R6BNI3-F1
#
_cell.length_a   1.000
_cell.length_b   1.000
_cell.length_c   1.000
_cell.angle_alpha   90.00
_cell.angle_beta   90.00
_cell.angle_gamma   90.00
#
_symmetry.space_group_name_H-M   'P 1'
#
loop_
_entity.id
_entity.type
_entity.pdbx_description
1 polymer ?
#
loop_
_entity_poly.entity_id
_entity_poly.type
_entity_poly.pdbx_seq_one_letter_code
_entity_poly.pdbx_strand_id
1 'polypeptide(L)'
;MIRPLFTLLILISALTPAAAVARIPLMQHSHELAQHAPPLVNSTIGDPSGLVTSYYSFGAYQPKLPSVKPDVVVIANNVVFNNTGPTPYTVSVIIPDVNYSLGVLNVSIREYGGAQYDRPVYVFADGVPIFWGSTQEIYNSTAASDVTLYENMLRGNVTFQIVVVNYYDASVGITGVYAVNVSLYLYPGAPPAGLPTEFIPLWVNPLGYSAVTLNPFQESFSEQVELPAGTYRAAALVYTEGGGNDEFWYANEPATRSVLLYYNGFLADVVNPFETLYTGGVDLFYWKPMPSINALSFHNPYIAELTPLLATGLNATLSVSVTNLAEAYELTGSPFFSWTLSGALALWVNPSNPLLSGRLLTAKQVYFDSAPIFNPSFSGEVYQEVGHYFLDYSATLSFEHGYENTQVVQRGSFNAYQTLSTLLESAVLNEQFSERATDTGIYNASIIFEGNYPVRLVYSAFATPITNPSVIPYKLVYAQNGSISLGFNVLYESSYASQNYTQSVNENLLATGGFSAILEVINQYGGSVVLSLGTNYAQTTKTLIAEWLTDGQGIAERFQATAVSPNVTDSAGYYSTFSVSYVLVVPFEQA
;
A
#
# COMPACT_ATOMS: atom_id res chain seq x y z
N MET A 1 38.76 -11.09 -10.91
CA MET A 1 39.11 -9.72 -11.39
C MET A 1 38.04 -8.82 -10.79
N ILE A 2 38.41 -7.96 -9.84
CA ILE A 2 37.45 -7.38 -8.89
C ILE A 2 36.75 -6.17 -9.54
N ARG A 3 35.42 -6.18 -9.56
CA ARG A 3 34.56 -5.03 -9.92
C ARG A 3 34.08 -4.32 -8.63
N PRO A 4 33.81 -3.02 -8.66
CA PRO A 4 33.32 -2.29 -7.50
C PRO A 4 31.83 -2.60 -7.23
N LEU A 5 31.46 -2.65 -5.95
CA LEU A 5 30.05 -2.49 -5.56
C LEU A 5 29.65 -1.03 -5.80
N PHE A 6 28.44 -0.83 -6.32
CA PHE A 6 27.71 0.42 -6.17
C PHE A 6 26.56 0.20 -5.19
N THR A 7 26.35 1.17 -4.30
CA THR A 7 25.20 1.23 -3.39
C THR A 7 24.96 2.70 -3.11
N LEU A 8 23.72 3.16 -3.30
CA LEU A 8 23.37 4.58 -3.35
C LEU A 8 22.79 5.02 -1.97
N LEU A 9 23.21 6.16 -1.41
CA LEU A 9 22.88 6.58 -0.04
C LEU A 9 22.62 8.10 0.07
N ILE A 10 21.36 8.51 -0.16
CA ILE A 10 20.89 9.74 -0.85
C ILE A 10 20.21 10.94 -0.10
N LEU A 11 20.85 11.65 0.84
CA LEU A 11 20.27 12.66 1.79
C LEU A 11 19.54 13.99 1.29
N ILE A 12 18.22 14.19 1.58
CA ILE A 12 17.52 15.39 2.25
C ILE A 12 17.45 16.81 1.50
N SER A 13 16.57 17.87 1.56
CA SER A 13 15.30 18.40 2.20
C SER A 13 14.52 19.58 1.46
N ALA A 14 13.37 20.08 2.03
CA ALA A 14 12.07 20.76 1.64
C ALA A 14 11.73 22.31 1.40
N LEU A 15 10.73 22.50 0.49
CA LEU A 15 9.70 23.51 0.00
C LEU A 15 9.63 25.09 0.12
N THR A 16 8.68 25.64 -0.70
CA THR A 16 7.92 26.94 -0.96
C THR A 16 7.63 27.99 0.20
N PRO A 17 6.55 28.85 0.31
CA PRO A 17 5.41 29.37 -0.53
C PRO A 17 5.05 30.89 -0.39
N ALA A 18 3.92 31.37 -0.98
CA ALA A 18 2.71 31.88 -0.26
C ALA A 18 1.65 32.70 -1.08
N ALA A 19 0.36 32.28 -1.03
CA ALA A 19 -0.92 33.05 -1.03
C ALA A 19 -1.25 34.12 -2.14
N ALA A 20 -2.48 34.65 -2.36
CA ALA A 20 -3.81 34.54 -1.71
C ALA A 20 -4.97 34.83 -2.75
N VAL A 21 -6.12 34.12 -2.80
CA VAL A 21 -7.43 34.29 -2.09
C VAL A 21 -8.47 35.31 -2.62
N ALA A 22 -9.65 34.81 -3.05
CA ALA A 22 -11.03 35.38 -2.95
C ALA A 22 -12.06 34.26 -3.29
N ARG A 23 -13.22 33.98 -2.64
CA ARG A 23 -14.41 34.76 -2.17
C ARG A 23 -15.26 35.31 -3.33
N ILE A 24 -16.62 35.31 -3.41
CA ILE A 24 -17.82 35.17 -2.50
C ILE A 24 -18.95 34.52 -3.37
N PRO A 25 -19.86 33.55 -2.98
CA PRO A 25 -20.95 33.71 -1.96
C PRO A 25 -21.49 32.38 -1.30
N LEU A 26 -22.77 32.36 -0.86
CA LEU A 26 -23.59 31.20 -0.44
C LEU A 26 -24.95 31.18 -1.19
N MET A 27 -25.60 30.01 -1.30
CA MET A 27 -27.07 29.90 -1.27
C MET A 27 -27.51 28.54 -0.70
N GLN A 28 -28.71 28.45 -0.12
CA GLN A 28 -29.26 27.23 0.50
C GLN A 28 -30.35 26.62 -0.37
N HIS A 29 -30.46 25.29 -0.39
CA HIS A 29 -31.69 24.59 0.01
C HIS A 29 -31.42 23.10 0.28
N SER A 30 -32.36 22.47 1.00
CA SER A 30 -32.33 21.09 1.47
C SER A 30 -33.03 20.14 0.49
N HIS A 31 -32.59 18.89 0.42
CA HIS A 31 -33.50 17.72 0.42
C HIS A 31 -32.74 16.46 0.88
N GLU A 32 -33.47 15.52 1.49
CA GLU A 32 -32.96 14.21 1.90
C GLU A 32 -33.09 13.19 0.76
N LEU A 33 -32.10 12.31 0.61
CA LEU A 33 -32.24 10.93 0.13
C LEU A 33 -30.91 10.20 0.38
N ALA A 34 -30.97 8.92 0.75
CA ALA A 34 -29.79 8.14 1.16
C ALA A 34 -29.75 6.79 0.43
N GLN A 35 -28.82 6.65 -0.52
CA GLN A 35 -28.49 5.40 -1.22
C GLN A 35 -27.00 5.44 -1.59
N HIS A 36 -26.17 4.66 -0.89
CA HIS A 36 -24.74 4.52 -1.14
C HIS A 36 -24.32 3.08 -0.82
N ALA A 37 -23.55 2.43 -1.70
CA ALA A 37 -22.89 1.15 -1.44
C ALA A 37 -21.36 1.27 -1.65
N PRO A 38 -20.52 0.47 -0.94
CA PRO A 38 -19.06 0.58 -1.00
C PRO A 38 -18.40 -0.32 -2.06
N PRO A 39 -17.09 -0.09 -2.33
CA PRO A 39 -16.29 -0.92 -3.22
C PRO A 39 -15.92 -2.30 -2.66
N LEU A 40 -15.41 -3.13 -3.57
CA LEU A 40 -14.54 -4.27 -3.26
C LEU A 40 -13.10 -4.01 -3.74
N VAL A 41 -12.52 -2.89 -3.31
CA VAL A 41 -11.08 -2.64 -3.15
C VAL A 41 -10.94 -1.81 -1.87
N ASN A 42 -10.04 -2.20 -0.96
CA ASN A 42 -9.85 -1.45 0.29
C ASN A 42 -9.39 -0.03 -0.01
N SER A 43 -10.27 0.92 0.30
CA SER A 43 -10.03 2.34 0.08
C SER A 43 -9.48 2.97 1.37
N THR A 44 -8.48 3.85 1.27
CA THR A 44 -7.74 4.38 2.44
C THR A 44 -8.48 5.57 3.05
N ILE A 45 -9.67 5.31 3.61
CA ILE A 45 -10.61 6.31 4.10
C ILE A 45 -9.91 7.37 4.98
N GLY A 46 -10.11 8.64 4.65
CA GLY A 46 -9.48 9.77 5.35
C GLY A 46 -9.96 9.97 6.78
N ASP A 47 -9.23 10.84 7.51
CA ASP A 47 -9.50 11.16 8.91
C ASP A 47 -10.98 11.59 9.12
N PRO A 48 -11.79 10.85 9.91
CA PRO A 48 -13.19 11.19 10.17
C PRO A 48 -13.39 12.51 10.95
N SER A 49 -12.33 13.18 11.39
CA SER A 49 -12.40 14.24 12.39
C SER A 49 -12.38 15.67 11.82
N GLY A 50 -13.58 16.24 11.67
CA GLY A 50 -13.80 17.67 11.93
C GLY A 50 -13.66 18.04 13.43
N LEU A 51 -12.85 17.29 14.19
CA LEU A 51 -12.97 17.15 15.65
C LEU A 51 -11.63 17.01 16.41
N VAL A 52 -10.47 16.80 15.76
CA VAL A 52 -9.18 16.69 16.46
C VAL A 52 -8.10 17.59 15.85
N THR A 53 -7.79 18.70 16.51
CA THR A 53 -6.87 19.74 16.02
C THR A 53 -5.40 19.47 16.37
N SER A 54 -4.95 18.20 16.38
CA SER A 54 -3.64 17.80 16.93
C SER A 54 -2.91 16.69 16.16
N TYR A 55 -3.26 16.45 14.89
CA TYR A 55 -2.51 15.59 13.99
C TYR A 55 -1.68 16.43 13.01
N TYR A 56 -0.50 15.91 12.64
CA TYR A 56 0.51 16.62 11.83
C TYR A 56 0.46 16.20 10.36
N SER A 57 0.13 14.93 10.11
CA SER A 57 0.19 14.26 8.81
C SER A 57 -1.02 13.34 8.62
N PHE A 58 -1.54 13.26 7.39
CA PHE A 58 -2.75 12.54 7.02
C PHE A 58 -2.77 12.14 5.53
N GLY A 59 -3.61 11.16 5.17
CA GLY A 59 -3.79 10.68 3.79
C GLY A 59 -4.49 11.67 2.87
N ALA A 60 -4.19 11.60 1.56
CA ALA A 60 -4.83 12.46 0.56
C ALA A 60 -6.28 12.07 0.25
N TYR A 61 -6.60 10.80 0.43
CA TYR A 61 -7.90 10.18 0.20
C TYR A 61 -8.84 10.51 1.37
N GLN A 62 -10.00 11.11 1.11
CA GLN A 62 -10.98 11.52 2.13
C GLN A 62 -12.44 11.25 1.69
N PRO A 63 -12.82 10.00 1.33
CA PRO A 63 -14.18 9.67 0.91
C PRO A 63 -15.23 10.19 1.88
N LYS A 64 -16.31 10.76 1.32
CA LYS A 64 -17.37 11.40 2.09
C LYS A 64 -18.16 10.34 2.88
N LEU A 65 -17.80 10.20 4.15
CA LEU A 65 -18.47 9.33 5.13
C LEU A 65 -19.99 9.56 5.16
N PRO A 66 -20.80 8.51 5.38
CA PRO A 66 -22.25 8.63 5.52
C PRO A 66 -22.65 9.64 6.61
N SER A 67 -23.72 10.39 6.39
CA SER A 67 -24.24 11.38 7.34
C SER A 67 -24.98 10.78 8.54
N VAL A 68 -25.22 9.46 8.54
CA VAL A 68 -25.74 8.73 9.70
C VAL A 68 -24.66 8.61 10.76
N LYS A 69 -25.07 8.68 12.04
CA LYS A 69 -24.13 8.48 13.16
C LYS A 69 -23.68 7.01 13.19
N PRO A 70 -22.38 6.70 13.16
CA PRO A 70 -21.89 5.35 13.33
C PRO A 70 -22.02 4.87 14.78
N ASP A 71 -22.10 3.56 14.95
CA ASP A 71 -21.69 2.89 16.18
C ASP A 71 -20.17 2.76 16.20
N VAL A 72 -19.56 3.01 17.37
CA VAL A 72 -18.10 3.15 17.49
C VAL A 72 -17.57 2.17 18.52
N VAL A 73 -16.71 1.25 18.07
CA VAL A 73 -16.08 0.24 18.90
C VAL A 73 -14.61 0.62 19.11
N VAL A 74 -14.22 0.86 20.36
CA VAL A 74 -12.81 1.12 20.72
C VAL A 74 -12.09 -0.20 20.89
N ILE A 75 -11.14 -0.48 20.00
CA ILE A 75 -10.30 -1.69 20.01
C ILE A 75 -9.05 -1.46 20.86
N ALA A 76 -8.40 -0.29 20.68
CA ALA A 76 -7.23 0.12 21.43
C ALA A 76 -7.28 1.62 21.79
N ASN A 77 -6.77 1.96 22.97
CA ASN A 77 -6.74 3.33 23.48
C ASN A 77 -5.42 3.57 24.23
N ASN A 78 -4.56 4.44 23.70
CA ASN A 78 -3.23 4.76 24.22
C ASN A 78 -2.36 3.51 24.51
N VAL A 79 -2.46 2.47 23.68
CA VAL A 79 -1.63 1.27 23.78
C VAL A 79 -0.19 1.63 23.41
N VAL A 80 0.77 1.27 24.27
CA VAL A 80 2.17 1.74 24.16
C VAL A 80 3.06 0.67 23.52
N PHE A 81 3.67 1.01 22.39
CA PHE A 81 4.65 0.20 21.68
C PHE A 81 6.06 0.73 21.95
N ASN A 82 6.76 0.11 22.89
CA ASN A 82 8.14 0.40 23.27
C ASN A 82 8.98 -0.88 23.17
N ASN A 83 9.91 -0.93 22.23
CA ASN A 83 10.77 -2.08 21.95
C ASN A 83 10.02 -3.41 21.74
N THR A 84 8.86 -3.35 21.09
CA THR A 84 7.98 -4.50 20.83
C THR A 84 8.47 -5.41 19.71
N GLY A 85 9.21 -4.86 18.73
CA GLY A 85 9.44 -5.54 17.46
C GLY A 85 8.12 -6.05 16.85
N PRO A 86 8.07 -7.25 16.26
CA PRO A 86 6.85 -7.79 15.67
C PRO A 86 5.80 -8.27 16.71
N THR A 87 6.05 -8.12 18.01
CA THR A 87 5.13 -8.63 19.05
C THR A 87 3.81 -7.86 19.04
N PRO A 88 2.65 -8.51 18.81
CA PRO A 88 1.36 -7.83 18.78
C PRO A 88 0.88 -7.44 20.19
N TYR A 89 0.14 -6.34 20.27
CA TYR A 89 -0.87 -6.16 21.30
C TYR A 89 -2.14 -6.91 20.85
N THR A 90 -2.56 -7.91 21.63
CA THR A 90 -3.73 -8.76 21.32
C THR A 90 -4.89 -8.46 22.26
N VAL A 91 -6.09 -8.27 21.71
CA VAL A 91 -7.32 -8.00 22.47
C VAL A 91 -8.55 -8.60 21.80
N SER A 92 -9.37 -9.34 22.54
CA SER A 92 -10.69 -9.77 22.06
C SER A 92 -11.75 -8.73 22.41
N VAL A 93 -12.57 -8.36 21.42
CA VAL A 93 -13.55 -7.28 21.51
C VAL A 93 -14.89 -7.77 20.99
N ILE A 94 -15.98 -7.40 21.67
CA ILE A 94 -17.35 -7.68 21.19
C ILE A 94 -17.76 -6.58 20.21
N ILE A 95 -17.75 -6.89 18.92
CA ILE A 95 -18.33 -6.05 17.88
C ILE A 95 -19.86 -6.23 17.88
N PRO A 96 -20.65 -5.14 17.83
CA PRO A 96 -22.11 -5.24 17.77
C PRO A 96 -22.57 -6.04 16.55
N ASP A 97 -23.45 -7.01 16.76
CA ASP A 97 -24.08 -7.78 15.69
C ASP A 97 -25.21 -6.94 15.05
N VAL A 98 -24.81 -5.98 14.21
CA VAL A 98 -25.70 -5.00 13.56
C VAL A 98 -25.33 -4.87 12.08
N ASN A 99 -26.32 -4.69 11.20
CA ASN A 99 -26.08 -4.50 9.78
C ASN A 99 -25.53 -3.10 9.51
N TYR A 100 -24.40 -3.02 8.81
CA TYR A 100 -23.76 -1.77 8.45
C TYR A 100 -23.48 -1.70 6.95
N SER A 101 -23.64 -0.50 6.37
CA SER A 101 -23.35 -0.26 4.95
C SER A 101 -21.94 0.26 4.69
N LEU A 102 -21.20 0.64 5.74
CA LEU A 102 -19.77 1.00 5.67
C LEU A 102 -19.12 0.71 7.03
N GLY A 103 -18.01 -0.02 7.03
CA GLY A 103 -17.13 -0.21 8.19
C GLY A 103 -15.79 0.49 7.95
N VAL A 104 -15.36 1.32 8.90
CA VAL A 104 -14.10 2.08 8.79
C VAL A 104 -13.22 1.80 10.00
N LEU A 105 -12.02 1.23 9.78
CA LEU A 105 -11.03 1.05 10.83
C LEU A 105 -10.11 2.25 10.88
N ASN A 106 -10.19 3.04 11.94
CA ASN A 106 -9.37 4.23 12.16
C ASN A 106 -8.18 3.90 13.10
N VAL A 107 -6.98 4.34 12.69
CA VAL A 107 -5.73 4.17 13.42
C VAL A 107 -5.10 5.54 13.64
N SER A 108 -4.92 5.94 14.89
CA SER A 108 -4.22 7.19 15.27
C SER A 108 -3.00 6.88 16.13
N ILE A 109 -1.88 7.52 15.83
CA ILE A 109 -0.58 7.23 16.42
C ILE A 109 0.08 8.54 16.91
N ARG A 110 0.67 8.50 18.11
CA ARG A 110 1.49 9.58 18.68
C ARG A 110 2.90 9.07 18.98
N GLU A 111 3.91 9.70 18.41
CA GLU A 111 5.31 9.59 18.85
C GLU A 111 5.55 10.44 20.11
N TYR A 112 6.32 9.92 21.08
CA TYR A 112 6.78 10.69 22.25
C TYR A 112 8.00 10.04 22.93
N GLY A 113 8.65 10.76 23.83
CA GLY A 113 9.70 10.21 24.72
C GLY A 113 11.13 10.20 24.17
N GLY A 114 11.30 10.47 22.88
CA GLY A 114 12.59 10.52 22.19
C GLY A 114 12.39 10.68 20.68
N ALA A 115 13.45 10.52 19.89
CA ALA A 115 13.36 10.43 18.44
C ALA A 115 13.17 8.98 17.98
N GLN A 116 12.37 8.77 16.94
CA GLN A 116 12.16 7.48 16.28
C GLN A 116 12.09 7.66 14.76
N TYR A 117 12.46 6.63 14.00
CA TYR A 117 12.23 6.56 12.56
C TYR A 117 10.85 5.98 12.28
N ASP A 118 10.35 6.08 11.05
CA ASP A 118 9.09 5.44 10.72
C ASP A 118 9.14 3.90 10.85
N ARG A 119 8.00 3.30 11.21
CA ARG A 119 7.86 1.89 11.55
C ARG A 119 6.60 1.31 10.91
N PRO A 120 6.66 0.09 10.35
CA PRO A 120 5.47 -0.63 9.90
C PRO A 120 4.43 -0.80 11.00
N VAL A 121 3.17 -0.64 10.60
CA VAL A 121 1.95 -0.69 11.42
C VAL A 121 0.95 -1.63 10.75
N TYR A 122 0.53 -2.66 11.49
CA TYR A 122 -0.46 -3.62 11.01
C TYR A 122 -1.60 -3.78 12.01
N VAL A 123 -2.82 -3.99 11.51
CA VAL A 123 -3.94 -4.51 12.30
C VAL A 123 -4.53 -5.73 11.63
N PHE A 124 -4.71 -6.78 12.43
CA PHE A 124 -5.36 -8.02 12.06
C PHE A 124 -6.63 -8.22 12.91
N ALA A 125 -7.61 -8.93 12.36
CA ALA A 125 -8.79 -9.42 13.06
C ALA A 125 -8.88 -10.94 12.85
N ASP A 126 -8.84 -11.71 13.93
CA ASP A 126 -8.74 -13.18 13.96
C ASP A 126 -7.67 -13.72 13.00
N GLY A 127 -6.51 -13.05 12.98
CA GLY A 127 -5.34 -13.36 12.13
C GLY A 127 -5.39 -12.79 10.71
N VAL A 128 -6.55 -12.36 10.22
CA VAL A 128 -6.76 -11.79 8.87
C VAL A 128 -6.33 -10.31 8.82
N PRO A 129 -5.50 -9.88 7.85
CA PRO A 129 -5.09 -8.47 7.72
C PRO A 129 -6.25 -7.56 7.30
N ILE A 130 -6.39 -6.42 8.00
CA ILE A 130 -7.44 -5.40 7.73
C ILE A 130 -6.88 -3.96 7.64
N PHE A 131 -5.63 -3.73 8.02
CA PHE A 131 -4.93 -2.44 7.87
C PHE A 131 -3.42 -2.66 7.82
N TRP A 132 -2.75 -2.04 6.84
CA TRP A 132 -1.29 -1.97 6.69
C TRP A 132 -0.89 -0.52 6.41
N GLY A 133 0.24 -0.06 6.95
CA GLY A 133 0.75 1.30 6.82
C GLY A 133 2.10 1.49 7.53
N SER A 134 2.68 2.68 7.47
CA SER A 134 3.78 3.08 8.37
C SER A 134 3.35 4.21 9.30
N THR A 135 4.04 4.35 10.44
CA THR A 135 3.94 5.57 11.26
C THR A 135 4.40 6.80 10.47
N GLN A 136 4.03 8.00 10.90
CA GLN A 136 4.72 9.21 10.46
C GLN A 136 6.06 9.35 11.21
N GLU A 137 7.15 9.62 10.50
CA GLU A 137 8.38 10.16 11.10
C GLU A 137 8.11 11.60 11.56
N ILE A 138 8.23 11.82 12.88
CA ILE A 138 7.90 13.04 13.62
C ILE A 138 6.38 13.24 13.88
N TYR A 139 6.05 13.42 15.17
CA TYR A 139 4.74 13.80 15.73
C TYR A 139 3.63 12.72 15.65
N ASN A 140 2.48 13.06 15.07
CA ASN A 140 1.24 12.29 15.18
C ASN A 140 0.59 12.15 13.80
N SER A 141 0.14 10.94 13.47
CA SER A 141 -0.64 10.64 12.27
C SER A 141 -1.99 10.03 12.62
N THR A 142 -2.94 10.19 11.70
CA THR A 142 -4.19 9.43 11.64
C THR A 142 -4.41 8.93 10.21
N ALA A 143 -4.83 7.69 10.09
CA ALA A 143 -5.29 7.09 8.84
C ALA A 143 -6.51 6.19 9.10
N ALA A 144 -7.17 5.73 8.05
CA ALA A 144 -8.17 4.68 8.15
C ALA A 144 -8.19 3.79 6.90
N SER A 145 -8.78 2.60 7.03
CA SER A 145 -9.11 1.71 5.93
C SER A 145 -10.62 1.45 5.89
N ASP A 146 -11.17 1.31 4.68
CA ASP A 146 -12.44 0.62 4.46
C ASP A 146 -12.25 -0.85 4.85
N VAL A 147 -13.12 -1.35 5.73
CA VAL A 147 -13.15 -2.75 6.16
C VAL A 147 -14.53 -3.38 5.94
N THR A 148 -15.33 -2.82 5.03
CA THR A 148 -16.69 -3.34 4.72
C THR A 148 -16.64 -4.67 3.97
N LEU A 149 -15.54 -4.97 3.27
CA LEU A 149 -15.21 -6.30 2.77
C LEU A 149 -15.38 -7.38 3.86
N TYR A 150 -15.04 -7.07 5.11
CA TYR A 150 -15.00 -8.02 6.22
C TYR A 150 -16.29 -8.03 7.07
N GLU A 151 -17.42 -7.53 6.57
CA GLU A 151 -18.67 -7.34 7.35
C GLU A 151 -19.12 -8.62 8.08
N ASN A 152 -19.17 -9.76 7.38
CA ASN A 152 -19.57 -11.04 7.96
C ASN A 152 -18.57 -11.56 9.03
N MET A 153 -17.33 -11.07 9.04
CA MET A 153 -16.28 -11.45 9.99
C MET A 153 -16.20 -10.50 11.19
N LEU A 154 -16.42 -9.20 10.99
CA LEU A 154 -16.35 -8.18 12.04
C LEU A 154 -17.65 -8.12 12.85
N ARG A 155 -18.04 -9.26 13.44
CA ARG A 155 -19.28 -9.47 14.20
C ARG A 155 -19.03 -10.34 15.43
N GLY A 156 -19.69 -10.03 16.55
CA GLY A 156 -19.56 -10.85 17.77
C GLY A 156 -18.16 -10.73 18.40
N ASN A 157 -17.58 -11.84 18.86
CA ASN A 157 -16.29 -11.83 19.55
C ASN A 157 -15.12 -11.97 18.55
N VAL A 158 -14.48 -10.85 18.23
CA VAL A 158 -13.35 -10.75 17.29
C VAL A 158 -12.05 -10.50 18.05
N THR A 159 -10.96 -11.19 17.70
CA THR A 159 -9.64 -10.99 18.32
C THR A 159 -8.75 -10.13 17.44
N PHE A 160 -8.49 -8.89 17.87
CA PHE A 160 -7.60 -7.98 17.18
C PHE A 160 -6.16 -8.17 17.61
N GLN A 161 -5.24 -8.10 16.65
CA GLN A 161 -3.80 -8.04 16.87
C GLN A 161 -3.27 -6.75 16.22
N ILE A 162 -2.69 -5.86 17.02
CA ILE A 162 -2.11 -4.60 16.56
C ILE A 162 -0.60 -4.72 16.70
N VAL A 163 0.13 -4.51 15.60
CA VAL A 163 1.59 -4.57 15.55
C VAL A 163 2.12 -3.19 15.17
N VAL A 164 3.09 -2.69 15.93
CA VAL A 164 4.00 -1.62 15.49
C VAL A 164 5.41 -2.13 15.72
N VAL A 165 6.22 -2.19 14.66
CA VAL A 165 7.55 -2.84 14.69
C VAL A 165 8.61 -1.93 15.31
N ASN A 166 8.32 -1.41 16.51
CA ASN A 166 9.15 -0.41 17.17
C ASN A 166 10.35 -1.04 17.92
N TYR A 167 11.52 -0.44 17.76
CA TYR A 167 12.77 -0.80 18.42
C TYR A 167 13.34 0.41 19.18
N TYR A 168 13.87 0.16 20.38
CA TYR A 168 14.44 1.17 21.27
C TYR A 168 15.94 0.90 21.45
N ASP A 169 16.78 1.86 21.05
CA ASP A 169 18.22 1.83 21.30
C ASP A 169 18.74 3.22 21.70
N ALA A 170 18.79 3.43 23.01
CA ALA A 170 19.34 4.65 23.60
C ALA A 170 20.85 4.84 23.36
N SER A 171 21.60 3.82 22.90
CA SER A 171 23.03 3.97 22.58
C SER A 171 23.27 4.74 21.29
N VAL A 172 22.30 4.72 20.36
CA VAL A 172 22.26 5.52 19.12
C VAL A 172 21.21 6.63 19.15
N GLY A 173 20.61 6.89 20.31
CA GLY A 173 19.62 7.97 20.53
C GLY A 173 18.17 7.64 20.12
N ILE A 174 17.93 6.46 19.54
CA ILE A 174 16.61 6.01 19.09
C ILE A 174 15.77 5.59 20.30
N THR A 175 14.95 6.53 20.75
CA THR A 175 14.34 6.53 22.09
C THR A 175 12.84 6.86 22.07
N GLY A 176 12.28 7.18 20.90
CA GLY A 176 10.87 7.47 20.73
C GLY A 176 9.99 6.22 20.83
N VAL A 177 8.81 6.44 21.41
CA VAL A 177 7.81 5.44 21.78
C VAL A 177 6.49 5.83 21.13
N TYR A 178 5.76 4.86 20.60
CA TYR A 178 4.44 5.10 20.01
C TYR A 178 3.31 4.79 20.98
N ALA A 179 2.31 5.66 21.03
CA ALA A 179 1.01 5.37 21.64
C ALA A 179 -0.05 5.31 20.53
N VAL A 180 -0.78 4.19 20.47
CA VAL A 180 -1.74 3.88 19.40
C VAL A 180 -3.17 3.84 19.93
N ASN A 181 -4.08 4.44 19.17
CA ASN A 181 -5.52 4.23 19.27
C ASN A 181 -6.00 3.48 18.02
N VAL A 182 -6.91 2.52 18.20
CA VAL A 182 -7.62 1.86 17.08
C VAL A 182 -9.11 1.84 17.41
N SER A 183 -9.94 2.27 16.47
CA SER A 183 -11.40 2.27 16.62
C SER A 183 -12.09 1.91 15.31
N LEU A 184 -13.11 1.07 15.41
CA LEU A 184 -13.94 0.62 14.30
C LEU A 184 -15.26 1.42 14.31
N TYR A 185 -15.55 2.10 13.21
CA TYR A 185 -16.76 2.90 13.00
C TYR A 185 -17.69 2.14 12.05
N LEU A 186 -18.86 1.76 12.54
CA LEU A 186 -19.86 1.00 11.80
C LEU A 186 -21.04 1.91 11.46
N TYR A 187 -21.21 2.26 10.19
CA TYR A 187 -22.28 3.14 9.71
C TYR A 187 -23.54 2.32 9.40
N PRO A 188 -24.65 2.47 10.15
CA PRO A 188 -25.82 1.60 10.01
C PRO A 188 -26.47 1.71 8.63
N GLY A 189 -26.80 0.57 8.03
CA GLY A 189 -27.39 0.49 6.70
C GLY A 189 -27.58 -0.93 6.20
N ALA A 190 -27.98 -1.07 4.94
CA ALA A 190 -27.98 -2.38 4.28
C ALA A 190 -26.54 -2.77 3.91
N PRO A 191 -26.07 -3.99 4.23
CA PRO A 191 -24.74 -4.44 3.80
C PRO A 191 -24.71 -4.57 2.27
N PRO A 192 -23.57 -4.29 1.60
CA PRO A 192 -23.47 -4.46 0.15
C PRO A 192 -23.67 -5.92 -0.27
N ALA A 193 -24.22 -6.12 -1.46
CA ALA A 193 -24.43 -7.45 -2.01
C ALA A 193 -23.11 -8.10 -2.42
N GLY A 194 -23.00 -9.43 -2.26
CA GLY A 194 -21.85 -10.18 -2.75
C GLY A 194 -20.57 -10.06 -1.91
N LEU A 195 -20.67 -9.70 -0.61
CA LEU A 195 -19.56 -9.84 0.33
C LEU A 195 -19.19 -11.31 0.60
N PRO A 196 -17.91 -11.64 0.91
CA PRO A 196 -17.50 -12.97 1.34
C PRO A 196 -18.19 -13.40 2.63
N THR A 197 -18.44 -14.70 2.78
CA THR A 197 -19.07 -15.29 3.97
C THR A 197 -18.07 -15.82 4.97
N GLU A 198 -16.88 -16.24 4.50
CA GLU A 198 -15.82 -16.84 5.33
C GLU A 198 -14.46 -16.30 4.89
N PHE A 199 -13.51 -16.24 5.83
CA PHE A 199 -12.12 -15.87 5.57
C PHE A 199 -11.17 -16.92 6.17
N ILE A 200 -10.07 -17.20 5.46
CA ILE A 200 -8.97 -18.03 5.99
C ILE A 200 -7.69 -17.20 5.93
N PRO A 201 -7.07 -16.83 7.07
CA PRO A 201 -5.78 -16.12 7.06
C PRO A 201 -4.68 -17.02 6.50
N LEU A 202 -3.82 -16.44 5.66
CA LEU A 202 -2.71 -17.13 5.02
C LEU A 202 -1.39 -16.82 5.73
N TRP A 203 -0.41 -17.71 5.63
CA TRP A 203 0.97 -17.49 6.08
C TRP A 203 1.04 -17.07 7.56
N VAL A 204 0.26 -17.78 8.39
CA VAL A 204 0.11 -17.47 9.82
C VAL A 204 1.39 -17.82 10.57
N ASN A 205 2.00 -16.79 11.16
CA ASN A 205 3.28 -16.91 11.86
C ASN A 205 3.13 -17.41 13.32
N PRO A 206 4.24 -17.72 14.02
CA PRO A 206 4.19 -18.18 15.42
C PRO A 206 3.62 -17.20 16.45
N LEU A 207 3.32 -15.94 16.07
CA LEU A 207 2.63 -14.94 16.89
C LEU A 207 1.10 -14.92 16.61
N GLY A 208 0.62 -15.79 15.72
CA GLY A 208 -0.80 -16.05 15.46
C GLY A 208 -1.48 -15.10 14.48
N TYR A 209 -0.72 -14.35 13.68
CA TYR A 209 -1.27 -13.47 12.63
C TYR A 209 -0.64 -13.78 11.26
N SER A 210 -1.31 -13.39 10.19
CA SER A 210 -0.81 -13.53 8.81
C SER A 210 0.40 -12.62 8.56
N ALA A 211 1.62 -13.17 8.48
CA ALA A 211 2.77 -12.48 7.87
C ALA A 211 3.94 -13.45 7.63
N VAL A 212 4.52 -13.42 6.44
CA VAL A 212 5.79 -14.09 6.09
C VAL A 212 6.75 -13.08 5.47
N THR A 213 8.03 -13.14 5.83
CA THR A 213 9.07 -12.30 5.22
C THR A 213 9.94 -13.13 4.27
N LEU A 214 9.89 -12.80 2.99
CA LEU A 214 10.73 -13.37 1.93
C LEU A 214 12.02 -12.54 1.78
N ASN A 215 13.09 -13.17 1.30
CA ASN A 215 14.44 -12.59 1.17
C ASN A 215 15.29 -13.42 0.17
N PRO A 216 16.50 -12.99 -0.23
CA PRO A 216 17.31 -13.69 -1.24
C PRO A 216 17.69 -15.15 -0.93
N PHE A 217 17.52 -15.62 0.31
CA PHE A 217 17.76 -17.02 0.70
C PHE A 217 16.46 -17.80 0.96
N GLN A 218 15.31 -17.14 0.88
CA GLN A 218 13.97 -17.71 0.96
C GLN A 218 13.02 -16.83 0.13
N GLU A 219 13.10 -17.00 -1.20
CA GLU A 219 12.35 -16.18 -2.17
C GLU A 219 10.87 -16.57 -2.29
N SER A 220 10.46 -17.66 -1.64
CA SER A 220 9.11 -18.20 -1.70
C SER A 220 8.65 -18.85 -0.39
N PHE A 221 7.34 -19.00 -0.24
CA PHE A 221 6.68 -19.73 0.84
C PHE A 221 5.48 -20.52 0.31
N SER A 222 5.17 -21.66 0.93
CA SER A 222 4.10 -22.58 0.52
C SER A 222 3.30 -23.08 1.72
N GLU A 223 1.99 -23.20 1.56
CA GLU A 223 1.05 -23.63 2.61
C GLU A 223 -0.03 -24.55 2.01
N GLN A 224 -0.63 -25.42 2.84
CA GLN A 224 -1.79 -26.24 2.47
C GLN A 224 -3.02 -25.67 3.17
N VAL A 225 -4.07 -25.39 2.42
CA VAL A 225 -5.33 -24.82 2.94
C VAL A 225 -6.51 -25.69 2.49
N GLU A 226 -7.40 -26.02 3.42
CA GLU A 226 -8.65 -26.73 3.13
C GLU A 226 -9.81 -25.73 3.05
N LEU A 227 -10.32 -25.51 1.83
CA LEU A 227 -11.47 -24.65 1.57
C LEU A 227 -12.77 -25.45 1.84
N PRO A 228 -13.80 -24.84 2.45
CA PRO A 228 -15.08 -25.50 2.70
C PRO A 228 -15.71 -26.11 1.45
N ALA A 229 -16.33 -27.29 1.57
CA ALA A 229 -16.93 -28.01 0.45
C ALA A 229 -17.99 -27.21 -0.33
N GLY A 230 -18.60 -26.18 0.28
CA GLY A 230 -19.58 -25.29 -0.33
C GLY A 230 -19.00 -24.03 -0.99
N THR A 231 -17.68 -23.86 -1.07
CA THR A 231 -17.05 -22.69 -1.70
C THR A 231 -17.39 -22.63 -3.19
N TYR A 232 -18.06 -21.54 -3.61
CA TYR A 232 -18.46 -21.31 -4.99
C TYR A 232 -17.71 -20.16 -5.68
N ARG A 233 -17.17 -19.22 -4.91
CA ARG A 233 -16.24 -18.16 -5.34
C ARG A 233 -15.09 -18.08 -4.34
N ALA A 234 -13.89 -17.78 -4.82
CA ALA A 234 -12.72 -17.57 -3.98
C ALA A 234 -11.81 -16.49 -4.57
N ALA A 235 -11.32 -15.58 -3.72
CA ALA A 235 -10.26 -14.64 -4.06
C ALA A 235 -9.18 -14.68 -2.98
N ALA A 236 -7.93 -14.39 -3.34
CA ALA A 236 -6.89 -14.09 -2.36
C ALA A 236 -6.75 -12.57 -2.20
N LEU A 237 -6.71 -12.15 -0.94
CA LEU A 237 -6.37 -10.80 -0.52
C LEU A 237 -4.88 -10.79 -0.20
N VAL A 238 -4.07 -10.04 -0.95
CA VAL A 238 -2.61 -9.99 -0.80
C VAL A 238 -2.17 -8.59 -0.35
N TYR A 239 -1.40 -8.53 0.73
CA TYR A 239 -0.74 -7.35 1.26
C TYR A 239 0.78 -7.49 1.07
N THR A 240 1.43 -6.40 0.66
CA THR A 240 2.87 -6.39 0.31
C THR A 240 3.58 -5.18 0.95
N GLU A 241 4.80 -5.39 1.44
CA GLU A 241 5.71 -4.36 1.95
C GLU A 241 7.16 -4.72 1.61
N GLY A 242 7.83 -3.90 0.79
CA GLY A 242 9.26 -4.00 0.51
C GLY A 242 10.07 -3.22 1.55
N GLY A 243 11.12 -3.84 2.12
CA GLY A 243 11.88 -3.28 3.24
C GLY A 243 13.37 -3.64 3.21
N GLY A 244 14.15 -2.90 4.00
CA GLY A 244 15.61 -2.92 3.91
C GLY A 244 16.06 -2.25 2.61
N ASN A 245 16.94 -2.88 1.84
CA ASN A 245 17.31 -2.39 0.52
C ASN A 245 16.11 -2.30 -0.46
N ASP A 246 15.04 -3.06 -0.22
CA ASP A 246 13.81 -3.02 -1.01
C ASP A 246 12.79 -1.97 -0.53
N GLU A 247 13.14 -1.09 0.42
CA GLU A 247 12.38 0.13 0.70
C GLU A 247 12.26 1.02 -0.55
N PHE A 248 13.30 1.02 -1.39
CA PHE A 248 13.39 1.80 -2.64
C PHE A 248 13.56 0.89 -3.87
N TRP A 249 12.93 -0.29 -3.86
CA TRP A 249 13.13 -1.34 -4.87
C TRP A 249 13.00 -0.86 -6.33
N TYR A 250 12.09 0.06 -6.61
CA TYR A 250 11.84 0.65 -7.94
C TYR A 250 12.95 1.60 -8.44
N ALA A 251 13.96 1.87 -7.60
CA ALA A 251 15.16 2.64 -7.92
C ALA A 251 16.48 1.87 -7.66
N ASN A 252 16.42 0.67 -7.07
CA ASN A 252 17.58 -0.20 -6.85
C ASN A 252 17.54 -1.37 -7.84
N GLU A 253 18.66 -1.76 -8.46
CA GLU A 253 18.65 -2.88 -9.42
C GLU A 253 18.60 -4.27 -8.73
N PRO A 254 17.78 -5.22 -9.22
CA PRO A 254 16.78 -5.10 -10.29
C PRO A 254 15.58 -4.27 -9.82
N ALA A 255 15.10 -3.35 -10.66
CA ALA A 255 14.06 -2.39 -10.32
C ALA A 255 12.63 -2.91 -10.57
N THR A 256 12.40 -4.21 -10.34
CA THR A 256 11.10 -4.91 -10.50
C THR A 256 10.92 -5.94 -9.38
N ARG A 257 9.71 -6.05 -8.82
CA ARG A 257 9.39 -6.94 -7.68
C ARG A 257 7.97 -7.53 -7.78
N SER A 258 7.62 -8.12 -8.92
CA SER A 258 6.33 -8.81 -9.07
C SER A 258 6.17 -9.90 -7.99
N VAL A 259 5.00 -9.94 -7.36
CA VAL A 259 4.61 -10.98 -6.40
C VAL A 259 3.75 -12.00 -7.11
N LEU A 260 4.27 -13.22 -7.25
CA LEU A 260 3.64 -14.32 -7.97
C LEU A 260 2.87 -15.20 -6.99
N LEU A 261 1.55 -15.33 -7.18
CA LEU A 261 0.68 -16.20 -6.38
C LEU A 261 0.34 -17.47 -7.16
N TYR A 262 0.46 -18.62 -6.50
CA TYR A 262 0.18 -19.94 -7.09
C TYR A 262 -0.92 -20.67 -6.33
N TYR A 263 -1.81 -21.35 -7.08
CA TYR A 263 -2.82 -22.28 -6.56
C TYR A 263 -2.60 -23.65 -7.19
N ASN A 264 -2.30 -24.68 -6.39
CA ASN A 264 -1.99 -26.05 -6.84
C ASN A 264 -0.91 -26.11 -7.95
N GLY A 265 0.07 -25.19 -7.91
CA GLY A 265 1.16 -25.10 -8.88
C GLY A 265 0.83 -24.37 -10.19
N PHE A 266 -0.39 -23.88 -10.37
CA PHE A 266 -0.75 -22.92 -11.41
C PHE A 266 -0.44 -21.51 -10.93
N LEU A 267 0.22 -20.67 -11.75
CA LEU A 267 0.41 -19.25 -11.50
C LEU A 267 -0.96 -18.57 -11.61
N ALA A 268 -1.58 -18.32 -10.47
CA ALA A 268 -2.94 -17.81 -10.37
C ALA A 268 -3.01 -16.30 -10.61
N ASP A 269 -2.01 -15.56 -10.12
CA ASP A 269 -1.98 -14.11 -10.13
C ASP A 269 -0.53 -13.56 -10.19
N VAL A 270 -0.36 -12.38 -10.79
CA VAL A 270 0.84 -11.55 -10.75
C VAL A 270 0.49 -10.16 -10.22
N VAL A 271 0.74 -9.97 -8.93
CA VAL A 271 0.61 -8.68 -8.24
C VAL A 271 1.83 -7.82 -8.52
N ASN A 272 1.60 -6.59 -8.97
CA ASN A 272 2.62 -5.55 -9.08
C ASN A 272 2.50 -4.63 -7.84
N PRO A 273 3.47 -4.63 -6.92
CA PRO A 273 3.44 -3.78 -5.74
C PRO A 273 3.52 -2.29 -6.10
N PHE A 274 2.85 -1.43 -5.34
CA PHE A 274 2.99 0.01 -5.50
C PHE A 274 4.33 0.50 -4.94
N GLU A 275 4.88 1.55 -5.55
CA GLU A 275 6.11 2.24 -5.14
C GLU A 275 5.89 3.11 -3.89
N THR A 276 5.47 2.47 -2.80
CA THR A 276 5.23 3.09 -1.50
C THR A 276 6.50 3.79 -1.00
N LEU A 277 6.43 5.11 -0.91
CA LEU A 277 7.45 5.93 -0.26
C LEU A 277 7.07 6.14 1.21
N TYR A 278 7.83 5.50 2.09
CA TYR A 278 7.72 5.62 3.54
C TYR A 278 8.02 7.04 4.02
N THR A 279 7.70 7.35 5.28
CA THR A 279 7.69 8.74 5.75
C THR A 279 9.06 9.27 6.18
N GLY A 280 10.06 8.40 6.35
CA GLY A 280 11.49 8.74 6.21
C GLY A 280 11.86 8.85 4.72
N GLY A 281 11.86 7.75 3.98
CA GLY A 281 12.01 7.71 2.53
C GLY A 281 13.29 8.35 1.96
N VAL A 282 13.32 8.63 0.64
CA VAL A 282 14.53 9.12 -0.08
C VAL A 282 15.05 10.45 0.49
N ASP A 283 14.14 11.34 0.84
CA ASP A 283 14.43 12.64 1.45
C ASP A 283 13.47 12.83 2.63
N LEU A 284 14.03 12.86 3.85
CA LEU A 284 13.30 12.97 5.11
C LEU A 284 12.35 14.17 5.21
N PHE A 285 12.41 15.16 4.32
CA PHE A 285 11.59 16.37 4.38
C PHE A 285 10.70 16.54 3.14
N TYR A 286 10.88 15.77 2.05
CA TYR A 286 9.85 15.64 1.00
C TYR A 286 8.48 15.29 1.64
N TRP A 287 8.50 14.54 2.74
CA TRP A 287 7.33 13.99 3.43
C TRP A 287 6.83 14.83 4.62
N LYS A 288 7.32 16.07 4.78
CA LYS A 288 7.08 16.90 5.96
C LYS A 288 6.40 18.24 5.60
N PRO A 289 5.11 18.45 5.97
CA PRO A 289 4.22 17.60 6.78
C PRO A 289 3.40 16.56 5.99
N MET A 290 3.47 16.57 4.65
CA MET A 290 2.60 15.73 3.81
C MET A 290 3.35 14.48 3.36
N PRO A 291 2.88 13.27 3.73
CA PRO A 291 3.55 12.02 3.41
C PRO A 291 3.27 11.65 1.94
N SER A 292 3.96 10.63 1.44
CA SER A 292 3.77 10.19 0.06
C SER A 292 2.38 9.60 -0.21
N ILE A 293 2.10 9.24 -1.46
CA ILE A 293 1.00 8.31 -1.79
C ILE A 293 1.24 7.02 -0.98
N ASN A 294 0.17 6.40 -0.49
CA ASN A 294 0.23 5.07 0.12
C ASN A 294 1.01 4.92 1.45
N ALA A 295 1.51 6.00 2.08
CA ALA A 295 2.48 5.87 3.18
C ALA A 295 1.87 5.51 4.56
N LEU A 296 0.81 6.18 4.99
CA LEU A 296 0.22 6.01 6.34
C LEU A 296 -0.81 4.89 6.42
N SER A 297 -1.43 4.55 5.29
CA SER A 297 -2.25 3.37 5.07
C SER A 297 -2.07 2.98 3.62
N PHE A 298 -1.92 1.69 3.36
CA PHE A 298 -1.70 1.14 2.03
C PHE A 298 -3.04 0.86 1.36
N HIS A 299 -3.16 1.08 0.05
CA HIS A 299 -4.26 0.67 -0.81
C HIS A 299 -4.27 -0.86 -1.05
N ASN A 300 -4.14 -1.62 0.04
CA ASN A 300 -4.06 -3.08 0.09
C ASN A 300 -5.32 -3.63 0.79
N PRO A 301 -5.83 -4.81 0.39
CA PRO A 301 -5.16 -5.81 -0.43
C PRO A 301 -5.28 -5.58 -1.93
N TYR A 302 -4.30 -6.12 -2.65
CA TYR A 302 -4.49 -6.59 -4.02
C TYR A 302 -5.43 -7.80 -3.99
N ILE A 303 -6.39 -7.83 -4.91
CA ILE A 303 -7.38 -8.92 -5.00
C ILE A 303 -7.06 -9.76 -6.22
N ALA A 304 -6.87 -11.05 -6.00
CA ALA A 304 -6.61 -12.06 -7.01
C ALA A 304 -7.82 -13.01 -7.13
N GLU A 305 -8.53 -13.04 -8.25
CA GLU A 305 -9.70 -13.95 -8.41
C GLU A 305 -9.26 -15.39 -8.72
N LEU A 306 -9.53 -16.31 -7.79
CA LEU A 306 -9.08 -17.71 -7.84
C LEU A 306 -10.18 -18.69 -8.30
N THR A 307 -11.41 -18.22 -8.54
CA THR A 307 -12.61 -19.03 -8.74
C THR A 307 -12.48 -20.14 -9.81
N PRO A 308 -11.84 -19.93 -10.99
CA PRO A 308 -11.58 -21.03 -11.94
C PRO A 308 -10.70 -22.16 -11.40
N LEU A 309 -9.79 -21.85 -10.48
CA LEU A 309 -8.79 -22.78 -9.95
C LEU A 309 -9.35 -23.70 -8.84
N LEU A 310 -10.54 -23.40 -8.31
CA LEU A 310 -11.33 -24.35 -7.50
C LEU A 310 -11.56 -25.68 -8.23
N ALA A 311 -11.56 -25.67 -9.58
CA ALA A 311 -11.63 -26.88 -10.40
C ALA A 311 -10.42 -27.82 -10.26
N THR A 312 -9.33 -27.38 -9.63
CA THR A 312 -8.14 -28.21 -9.35
C THR A 312 -8.20 -28.91 -7.98
N GLY A 313 -9.13 -28.50 -7.10
CA GLY A 313 -9.33 -29.07 -5.77
C GLY A 313 -9.50 -28.02 -4.67
N LEU A 314 -10.25 -28.37 -3.62
CA LEU A 314 -10.49 -27.52 -2.44
C LEU A 314 -9.47 -27.73 -1.30
N ASN A 315 -8.75 -28.85 -1.28
CA ASN A 315 -7.53 -28.98 -0.49
C ASN A 315 -6.39 -28.50 -1.40
N ALA A 316 -5.87 -27.31 -1.11
CA ALA A 316 -5.10 -26.51 -2.05
C ALA A 316 -3.72 -26.15 -1.51
N THR A 317 -2.69 -26.37 -2.32
CA THR A 317 -1.36 -25.81 -2.10
C THR A 317 -1.34 -24.36 -2.59
N LEU A 318 -1.35 -23.41 -1.68
CA LEU A 318 -1.05 -22.02 -2.01
C LEU A 318 0.46 -21.79 -1.92
N SER A 319 1.02 -20.98 -2.80
CA SER A 319 2.42 -20.56 -2.71
C SER A 319 2.59 -19.14 -3.21
N VAL A 320 3.54 -18.41 -2.64
CA VAL A 320 3.84 -17.03 -3.01
C VAL A 320 5.35 -16.83 -3.14
N SER A 321 5.78 -16.00 -4.08
CA SER A 321 7.19 -15.61 -4.26
C SER A 321 7.31 -14.17 -4.75
N VAL A 322 8.39 -13.48 -4.40
CA VAL A 322 8.76 -12.18 -4.99
C VAL A 322 9.88 -12.39 -5.99
N THR A 323 9.77 -11.82 -7.19
CA THR A 323 10.83 -11.94 -8.21
C THR A 323 12.09 -11.16 -7.84
N ASN A 324 13.21 -11.56 -8.46
CA ASN A 324 14.47 -10.82 -8.48
C ASN A 324 15.17 -10.59 -7.13
N LEU A 325 14.77 -11.30 -6.07
CA LEU A 325 15.43 -11.29 -4.76
C LEU A 325 16.84 -11.91 -4.81
N ALA A 326 17.02 -13.11 -5.37
CA ALA A 326 18.34 -13.71 -5.55
C ALA A 326 19.22 -12.88 -6.50
N GLU A 327 18.66 -12.37 -7.60
CA GLU A 327 19.37 -11.50 -8.56
C GLU A 327 19.88 -10.22 -7.88
N ALA A 328 19.09 -9.58 -7.01
CA ALA A 328 19.51 -8.42 -6.21
C ALA A 328 20.70 -8.75 -5.29
N TYR A 329 20.73 -9.95 -4.70
CA TYR A 329 21.88 -10.43 -3.94
C TYR A 329 23.09 -10.76 -4.84
N GLU A 330 22.90 -11.37 -6.01
CA GLU A 330 24.01 -11.69 -6.94
C GLU A 330 24.65 -10.44 -7.55
N LEU A 331 23.86 -9.40 -7.86
CA LEU A 331 24.36 -8.11 -8.35
C LEU A 331 25.10 -7.30 -7.28
N THR A 332 24.53 -7.17 -6.07
CA THR A 332 25.03 -6.24 -5.05
C THR A 332 25.90 -6.88 -3.96
N GLY A 333 25.77 -8.20 -3.75
CA GLY A 333 26.32 -8.90 -2.59
C GLY A 333 25.63 -8.56 -1.25
N SER A 334 24.54 -7.79 -1.26
CA SER A 334 23.82 -7.38 -0.05
C SER A 334 22.75 -8.41 0.34
N PRO A 335 22.78 -8.99 1.55
CA PRO A 335 21.72 -9.88 2.03
C PRO A 335 20.47 -9.13 2.53
N PHE A 336 20.47 -7.79 2.49
CA PHE A 336 19.50 -6.94 3.20
C PHE A 336 18.26 -6.57 2.37
N PHE A 337 17.86 -7.40 1.41
CA PHE A 337 16.58 -7.29 0.71
C PHE A 337 15.52 -8.11 1.45
N SER A 338 14.31 -7.56 1.61
CA SER A 338 13.22 -8.27 2.30
C SER A 338 11.85 -7.78 1.85
N TRP A 339 10.90 -8.71 1.76
CA TRP A 339 9.49 -8.43 1.49
C TRP A 339 8.61 -9.10 2.53
N THR A 340 7.86 -8.32 3.29
CA THR A 340 6.83 -8.86 4.19
C THR A 340 5.53 -8.97 3.40
N LEU A 341 4.99 -10.17 3.33
CA LEU A 341 3.74 -10.51 2.67
C LEU A 341 2.72 -11.01 3.69
N SER A 342 1.45 -10.68 3.48
CA SER A 342 0.33 -11.10 4.32
C SER A 342 -0.92 -11.28 3.46
N GLY A 343 -1.91 -12.02 3.95
CA GLY A 343 -3.12 -12.22 3.20
C GLY A 343 -4.17 -13.09 3.85
N ALA A 344 -5.28 -13.24 3.14
CA ALA A 344 -6.35 -14.17 3.47
C ALA A 344 -7.04 -14.65 2.19
N LEU A 345 -7.59 -15.86 2.20
CA LEU A 345 -8.66 -16.21 1.26
C LEU A 345 -9.94 -15.51 1.70
N ALA A 346 -10.58 -14.82 0.78
CA ALA A 346 -11.96 -14.35 0.87
C ALA A 346 -12.85 -15.38 0.13
N LEU A 347 -13.75 -16.04 0.87
CA LEU A 347 -14.54 -17.16 0.37
C LEU A 347 -16.04 -16.88 0.42
N TRP A 348 -16.75 -17.30 -0.63
CA TRP A 348 -18.20 -17.34 -0.67
C TRP A 348 -18.65 -18.78 -0.61
N VAL A 349 -19.36 -19.15 0.46
CA VAL A 349 -19.64 -20.54 0.83
C VAL A 349 -21.13 -20.77 0.98
N ASN A 350 -21.64 -21.82 0.33
CA ASN A 350 -22.96 -22.36 0.59
C ASN A 350 -22.83 -23.82 1.08
N PRO A 351 -22.82 -24.06 2.41
CA PRO A 351 -22.68 -25.42 2.96
C PRO A 351 -23.83 -26.38 2.59
N SER A 352 -24.95 -25.86 2.06
CA SER A 352 -26.09 -26.66 1.56
C SER A 352 -26.03 -26.90 0.04
N ASN A 353 -24.92 -26.54 -0.62
CA ASN A 353 -24.70 -26.79 -2.04
C ASN A 353 -23.22 -27.13 -2.32
N PRO A 354 -22.75 -28.33 -1.94
CA PRO A 354 -21.34 -28.70 -2.06
C PRO A 354 -20.87 -28.84 -3.52
N LEU A 355 -19.62 -28.47 -3.78
CA LEU A 355 -18.91 -28.70 -5.02
C LEU A 355 -18.64 -30.19 -5.21
N LEU A 356 -19.18 -30.78 -6.27
CA LEU A 356 -19.05 -32.21 -6.58
C LEU A 356 -17.86 -32.49 -7.52
N SER A 357 -17.61 -31.59 -8.47
CA SER A 357 -16.43 -31.62 -9.34
C SER A 357 -16.25 -30.27 -10.05
N GLY A 358 -15.04 -29.99 -10.51
CA GLY A 358 -14.79 -28.91 -11.47
C GLY A 358 -14.07 -29.44 -12.70
N ARG A 359 -14.21 -28.71 -13.82
CA ARG A 359 -13.49 -28.97 -15.07
C ARG A 359 -12.93 -27.68 -15.61
N LEU A 360 -11.62 -27.54 -15.48
CA LEU A 360 -10.82 -26.48 -16.10
C LEU A 360 -10.93 -26.62 -17.64
N LEU A 361 -11.32 -25.55 -18.32
CA LEU A 361 -11.55 -25.43 -19.76
C LEU A 361 -10.35 -24.78 -20.45
N THR A 362 -9.83 -23.71 -19.86
CA THR A 362 -8.62 -23.01 -20.29
C THR A 362 -7.69 -22.84 -19.09
N ALA A 363 -6.39 -23.01 -19.33
CA ALA A 363 -5.33 -22.83 -18.35
C ALA A 363 -4.07 -22.34 -19.07
N LYS A 364 -4.02 -21.04 -19.37
CA LYS A 364 -2.84 -20.39 -19.95
C LYS A 364 -2.17 -19.55 -18.88
N GLN A 365 -0.87 -19.70 -18.77
CA GLN A 365 -0.01 -18.91 -17.90
C GLN A 365 1.25 -18.53 -18.69
N VAL A 366 1.54 -17.25 -18.75
CA VAL A 366 2.77 -16.69 -19.30
C VAL A 366 3.24 -15.63 -18.33
N TYR A 367 4.48 -15.76 -17.87
CA TYR A 367 5.24 -14.70 -17.21
C TYR A 367 6.59 -14.61 -17.93
N PHE A 368 7.01 -13.40 -18.25
CA PHE A 368 8.29 -13.09 -18.87
C PHE A 368 8.92 -11.89 -18.17
N ASP A 369 10.19 -12.03 -17.87
CA ASP A 369 11.11 -11.01 -17.39
C ASP A 369 12.35 -11.06 -18.29
N SER A 370 12.91 -9.91 -18.65
CA SER A 370 14.15 -9.84 -19.43
C SER A 370 15.40 -10.16 -18.61
N ALA A 371 15.29 -10.09 -17.27
CA ALA A 371 16.38 -9.90 -16.33
C ALA A 371 17.12 -8.55 -16.55
N PRO A 372 18.02 -8.14 -15.61
CA PRO A 372 18.75 -6.88 -15.69
C PRO A 372 19.65 -6.73 -16.93
N ILE A 373 19.46 -5.66 -17.71
CA ILE A 373 20.31 -5.35 -18.88
C ILE A 373 21.12 -4.07 -18.64
N PHE A 374 22.37 -4.23 -18.21
CA PHE A 374 23.32 -3.14 -18.01
C PHE A 374 24.13 -2.80 -19.28
N ASN A 375 24.17 -1.51 -19.62
CA ASN A 375 24.88 -0.97 -20.79
C ASN A 375 25.75 0.23 -20.39
N PRO A 376 27.07 0.26 -20.71
CA PRO A 376 27.91 1.42 -20.43
C PRO A 376 27.55 2.61 -21.32
N SER A 377 27.54 3.81 -20.74
CA SER A 377 27.30 5.08 -21.43
C SER A 377 28.52 6.01 -21.34
N PHE A 378 28.47 7.16 -22.03
CA PHE A 378 29.57 8.14 -21.98
C PHE A 378 29.76 8.78 -20.59
N SER A 379 28.70 8.86 -19.78
CA SER A 379 28.67 9.54 -18.48
C SER A 379 28.49 8.60 -17.29
N GLY A 380 28.44 7.28 -17.51
CA GLY A 380 28.17 6.28 -16.49
C GLY A 380 27.56 5.02 -17.10
N GLU A 381 26.38 4.62 -16.64
CA GLU A 381 25.74 3.35 -16.97
C GLU A 381 24.24 3.53 -17.23
N VAL A 382 23.64 2.62 -17.99
CA VAL A 382 22.20 2.56 -18.29
C VAL A 382 21.73 1.15 -18.01
N TYR A 383 20.81 1.01 -17.05
CA TYR A 383 20.10 -0.24 -16.79
C TYR A 383 18.74 -0.20 -17.48
N GLN A 384 18.31 -1.36 -17.99
CA GLN A 384 16.99 -1.57 -18.59
C GLN A 384 16.45 -2.95 -18.18
N GLU A 385 15.15 -3.04 -17.91
CA GLU A 385 14.47 -4.32 -17.65
C GLU A 385 13.02 -4.22 -18.10
N VAL A 386 12.51 -5.26 -18.77
CA VAL A 386 11.15 -5.29 -19.32
C VAL A 386 10.51 -6.66 -19.14
N GLY A 387 9.26 -6.66 -18.67
CA GLY A 387 8.50 -7.88 -18.46
C GLY A 387 7.05 -7.75 -18.88
N HIS A 388 6.40 -8.90 -19.03
CA HIS A 388 4.97 -9.00 -19.30
C HIS A 388 4.39 -10.33 -18.85
N TYR A 389 3.11 -10.34 -18.55
CA TYR A 389 2.38 -11.54 -18.16
C TYR A 389 0.99 -11.60 -18.80
N PHE A 390 0.51 -12.83 -18.98
CA PHE A 390 -0.82 -13.13 -19.47
C PHE A 390 -1.32 -14.44 -18.87
N LEU A 391 -2.38 -14.35 -18.08
CA LEU A 391 -3.10 -15.47 -17.49
C LEU A 391 -4.50 -15.53 -18.09
N ASP A 392 -4.97 -16.72 -18.44
CA ASP A 392 -6.34 -16.96 -18.94
C ASP A 392 -6.80 -18.32 -18.45
N TYR A 393 -7.64 -18.28 -17.43
CA TYR A 393 -8.24 -19.45 -16.77
C TYR A 393 -9.74 -19.41 -16.94
N SER A 394 -10.34 -20.54 -17.28
CA SER A 394 -11.80 -20.69 -17.25
C SER A 394 -12.19 -22.10 -16.86
N ALA A 395 -13.30 -22.25 -16.13
CA ALA A 395 -13.77 -23.53 -15.62
C ALA A 395 -15.30 -23.64 -15.63
N THR A 396 -15.80 -24.87 -15.69
CA THR A 396 -17.16 -25.21 -15.22
C THR A 396 -17.04 -25.90 -13.87
N LEU A 397 -17.61 -25.32 -12.82
CA LEU A 397 -17.77 -25.94 -11.50
C LEU A 397 -19.17 -26.57 -11.41
N SER A 398 -19.29 -27.76 -10.84
CA SER A 398 -20.56 -28.51 -10.75
C SER A 398 -20.86 -28.84 -9.28
N PHE A 399 -21.99 -28.34 -8.79
CA PHE A 399 -22.44 -28.48 -7.41
C PHE A 399 -23.60 -29.48 -7.33
N GLU A 400 -24.08 -29.80 -6.13
CA GLU A 400 -25.28 -30.64 -5.94
C GLU A 400 -26.52 -30.02 -6.62
N HIS A 401 -26.64 -28.69 -6.55
CA HIS A 401 -27.70 -27.89 -7.11
C HIS A 401 -27.12 -26.84 -8.08
N GLY A 402 -26.90 -27.25 -9.33
CA GLY A 402 -26.50 -26.38 -10.43
C GLY A 402 -25.01 -26.43 -10.79
N TYR A 403 -24.59 -25.44 -11.58
CA TYR A 403 -23.20 -25.28 -12.03
C TYR A 403 -22.84 -23.79 -12.06
N GLU A 404 -21.55 -23.51 -12.07
CA GLU A 404 -20.98 -22.17 -12.22
C GLU A 404 -20.00 -22.17 -13.41
N ASN A 405 -20.06 -21.16 -14.28
CA ASN A 405 -19.05 -20.98 -15.33
C ASN A 405 -18.29 -19.68 -15.07
N THR A 406 -17.01 -19.85 -14.80
CA THR A 406 -16.11 -18.80 -14.33
C THR A 406 -14.96 -18.63 -15.32
N GLN A 407 -14.56 -17.37 -15.55
CA GLN A 407 -13.34 -17.02 -16.29
C GLN A 407 -12.63 -15.86 -15.60
N VAL A 408 -11.31 -15.95 -15.52
CA VAL A 408 -10.40 -14.87 -15.09
C VAL A 408 -9.34 -14.70 -16.17
N VAL A 409 -9.16 -13.47 -16.63
CA VAL A 409 -8.10 -13.08 -17.58
C VAL A 409 -7.30 -11.94 -16.97
N GLN A 410 -6.02 -12.19 -16.70
CA GLN A 410 -5.10 -11.20 -16.18
C GLN A 410 -4.01 -10.91 -17.22
N ARG A 411 -3.59 -9.64 -17.33
CA ARG A 411 -2.48 -9.21 -18.18
C ARG A 411 -1.75 -8.04 -17.56
N GLY A 412 -0.46 -7.94 -17.81
CA GLY A 412 0.31 -6.77 -17.41
C GLY A 412 1.68 -6.70 -18.05
N SER A 413 2.36 -5.58 -17.82
CA SER A 413 3.72 -5.31 -18.27
C SER A 413 4.40 -4.27 -17.40
N PHE A 414 5.67 -4.49 -17.12
CA PHE A 414 6.56 -3.54 -16.44
C PHE A 414 7.72 -3.15 -17.33
N ASN A 415 8.20 -1.92 -17.16
CA ASN A 415 9.35 -1.39 -17.89
C ASN A 415 10.13 -0.46 -16.96
N ALA A 416 11.34 -0.87 -16.60
CA ALA A 416 12.27 -0.11 -15.82
C ALA A 416 13.42 0.41 -16.70
N TYR A 417 13.75 1.69 -16.55
CA TYR A 417 14.85 2.36 -17.24
C TYR A 417 15.59 3.27 -16.27
N GLN A 418 16.90 3.10 -16.15
CA GLN A 418 17.75 3.92 -15.31
C GLN A 418 18.90 4.55 -16.11
N THR A 419 19.35 5.72 -15.69
CA THR A 419 20.65 6.29 -16.10
C THR A 419 21.42 6.67 -14.85
N LEU A 420 22.58 6.04 -14.67
CA LEU A 420 23.38 6.05 -13.45
C LEU A 420 24.72 6.76 -13.70
N SER A 421 25.21 7.46 -12.69
CA SER A 421 26.54 8.08 -12.66
C SER A 421 26.95 8.40 -11.22
N THR A 422 28.19 8.86 -11.02
CA THR A 422 28.70 9.23 -9.68
C THR A 422 28.09 10.51 -9.09
N LEU A 423 27.21 11.20 -9.82
CA LEU A 423 26.60 12.48 -9.42
C LEU A 423 25.10 12.57 -9.71
N LEU A 424 24.54 11.69 -10.54
CA LEU A 424 23.17 11.73 -11.05
C LEU A 424 22.65 10.31 -11.28
N GLU A 425 21.46 10.07 -10.76
CA GLU A 425 20.57 8.94 -11.00
C GLU A 425 19.29 9.47 -11.67
N SER A 426 18.67 8.67 -12.53
CA SER A 426 17.40 8.98 -13.18
C SER A 426 16.62 7.69 -13.45
N ALA A 427 16.02 7.12 -12.41
CA ALA A 427 15.15 5.96 -12.51
C ALA A 427 13.74 6.30 -13.04
N VAL A 428 13.21 5.43 -13.89
CA VAL A 428 11.81 5.37 -14.28
C VAL A 428 11.38 3.90 -14.18
N LEU A 429 10.27 3.65 -13.51
CA LEU A 429 9.53 2.40 -13.62
C LEU A 429 8.09 2.74 -13.99
N ASN A 430 7.50 1.92 -14.86
CA ASN A 430 6.09 2.02 -15.23
C ASN A 430 5.48 0.63 -15.32
N GLU A 431 4.61 0.31 -14.37
CA GLU A 431 3.86 -0.94 -14.32
C GLU A 431 2.42 -0.69 -14.77
N GLN A 432 1.90 -1.56 -15.64
CA GLN A 432 0.53 -1.54 -16.16
C GLN A 432 -0.09 -2.92 -16.02
N PHE A 433 -1.33 -3.00 -15.55
CA PHE A 433 -2.03 -4.25 -15.28
C PHE A 433 -3.53 -4.13 -15.55
N SER A 434 -4.18 -5.27 -15.83
CA SER A 434 -5.62 -5.39 -16.10
C SER A 434 -6.07 -6.82 -15.84
N GLU A 435 -6.88 -7.02 -14.80
CA GLU A 435 -7.63 -8.24 -14.48
C GLU A 435 -9.08 -8.07 -14.89
N ARG A 436 -9.68 -9.14 -15.44
CA ARG A 436 -11.11 -9.22 -15.73
C ARG A 436 -11.64 -10.60 -15.36
N ALA A 437 -12.59 -10.63 -14.43
CA ALA A 437 -13.27 -11.85 -13.98
C ALA A 437 -14.75 -11.83 -14.35
N THR A 438 -15.32 -12.98 -14.68
CA THR A 438 -16.76 -13.14 -14.96
C THR A 438 -17.26 -14.51 -14.51
N ASP A 439 -18.33 -14.53 -13.72
CA ASP A 439 -19.01 -15.72 -13.23
C ASP A 439 -20.48 -15.72 -13.68
N THR A 440 -20.99 -16.88 -14.12
CA THR A 440 -22.33 -17.07 -14.69
C THR A 440 -22.90 -18.50 -14.44
N GLY A 441 -23.86 -18.61 -13.52
CA GLY A 441 -24.44 -19.90 -13.16
C GLY A 441 -25.40 -19.85 -11.96
N ILE A 442 -24.90 -20.22 -10.79
CA ILE A 442 -25.64 -20.16 -9.51
C ILE A 442 -25.63 -18.75 -8.90
N TYR A 443 -24.68 -17.91 -9.32
CA TYR A 443 -24.75 -16.46 -9.22
C TYR A 443 -24.34 -15.83 -10.57
N ASN A 444 -24.41 -14.50 -10.67
CA ASN A 444 -23.78 -13.75 -11.75
C ASN A 444 -22.92 -12.66 -11.11
N ALA A 445 -21.65 -12.56 -11.53
CA ALA A 445 -20.76 -11.49 -11.11
C ALA A 445 -19.76 -11.13 -12.21
N SER A 446 -19.19 -9.94 -12.12
CA SER A 446 -18.04 -9.56 -12.93
C SER A 446 -17.13 -8.60 -12.17
N ILE A 447 -15.84 -8.62 -12.48
CA ILE A 447 -14.85 -7.63 -12.04
C ILE A 447 -14.03 -7.16 -13.25
N ILE A 448 -13.70 -5.88 -13.26
CA ILE A 448 -12.60 -5.29 -14.04
C ILE A 448 -11.73 -4.54 -13.02
N PHE A 449 -10.46 -4.90 -12.89
CA PHE A 449 -9.48 -4.13 -12.13
C PHE A 449 -8.32 -3.79 -13.06
N GLU A 450 -8.11 -2.51 -13.37
CA GLU A 450 -7.02 -2.10 -14.25
C GLU A 450 -6.37 -0.80 -13.80
N GLY A 451 -5.06 -0.67 -14.03
CA GLY A 451 -4.29 0.42 -13.46
C GLY A 451 -2.88 0.57 -14.02
N ASN A 452 -2.25 1.65 -13.58
CA ASN A 452 -0.89 2.02 -13.94
C ASN A 452 -0.22 2.72 -12.75
N TYR A 453 0.91 2.18 -12.33
CA TYR A 453 1.82 2.82 -11.38
C TYR A 453 3.06 3.31 -12.15
N PRO A 454 3.18 4.63 -12.40
CA PRO A 454 4.40 5.23 -12.90
C PRO A 454 5.16 5.96 -11.78
N VAL A 455 6.40 5.55 -11.54
CA VAL A 455 7.37 6.30 -10.75
C VAL A 455 8.45 6.90 -11.64
N ARG A 456 8.91 8.11 -11.28
CA ARG A 456 10.10 8.72 -11.87
C ARG A 456 10.91 9.46 -10.81
N LEU A 457 12.06 8.90 -10.45
CA LEU A 457 13.09 9.55 -9.64
C LEU A 457 14.11 10.21 -10.58
N VAL A 458 14.51 11.44 -10.27
CA VAL A 458 15.71 12.06 -10.81
C VAL A 458 16.43 12.67 -9.64
N TYR A 459 17.67 12.27 -9.43
CA TYR A 459 18.32 12.52 -8.18
C TYR A 459 19.80 12.86 -8.43
N SER A 460 20.27 13.99 -7.89
CA SER A 460 21.68 14.39 -8.02
C SER A 460 22.27 14.77 -6.67
N ALA A 461 23.52 14.37 -6.45
CA ALA A 461 24.22 14.64 -5.19
C ALA A 461 25.73 14.79 -5.34
N PHE A 462 26.32 15.37 -4.31
CA PHE A 462 27.74 15.65 -4.19
C PHE A 462 28.18 15.53 -2.73
N ALA A 463 29.24 14.74 -2.49
CA ALA A 463 29.88 14.63 -1.19
C ALA A 463 31.40 14.84 -1.34
N THR A 464 32.00 15.70 -0.51
CA THR A 464 33.44 15.99 -0.54
C THR A 464 34.05 16.11 0.85
N PRO A 465 35.09 15.33 1.21
CA PRO A 465 35.76 15.43 2.49
C PRO A 465 36.40 16.81 2.72
N ILE A 466 36.10 17.42 3.88
CA ILE A 466 36.74 18.66 4.36
C ILE A 466 37.77 18.40 5.47
N THR A 467 37.88 17.16 5.95
CA THR A 467 39.03 16.64 6.71
C THR A 467 39.54 15.34 6.06
N ASN A 468 40.67 14.81 6.53
CA ASN A 468 41.29 13.60 5.97
C ASN A 468 40.32 12.38 6.00
N PRO A 469 39.88 11.83 4.86
CA PRO A 469 38.95 10.70 4.82
C PRO A 469 39.59 9.35 5.17
N SER A 470 40.91 9.28 5.33
CA SER A 470 41.62 8.06 5.77
C SER A 470 41.66 7.87 7.30
N VAL A 471 40.96 8.70 8.06
CA VAL A 471 40.86 8.63 9.53
C VAL A 471 39.39 8.80 9.91
N ILE A 472 38.92 8.02 10.87
CA ILE A 472 37.52 8.06 11.33
C ILE A 472 37.50 8.56 12.78
N PRO A 473 36.64 9.54 13.13
CA PRO A 473 35.69 10.23 12.25
C PRO A 473 36.35 11.26 11.31
N TYR A 474 35.71 11.52 10.16
CA TYR A 474 36.05 12.63 9.27
C TYR A 474 34.82 13.42 8.83
N LYS A 475 35.02 14.68 8.46
CA LYS A 475 33.94 15.58 8.03
C LYS A 475 33.90 15.70 6.52
N LEU A 476 32.70 15.78 5.97
CA LEU A 476 32.46 16.10 4.56
C LEU A 476 31.39 17.17 4.41
N VAL A 477 31.47 17.96 3.34
CA VAL A 477 30.35 18.75 2.84
C VAL A 477 29.55 17.86 1.92
N TYR A 478 28.24 17.85 2.14
CA TYR A 478 27.25 17.13 1.36
C TYR A 478 26.24 18.12 0.76
N ALA A 479 25.75 17.86 -0.47
CA ALA A 479 24.55 18.50 -1.02
C ALA A 479 23.78 17.58 -1.97
N GLN A 480 22.44 17.68 -1.99
CA GLN A 480 21.58 17.08 -3.03
C GLN A 480 20.79 18.14 -3.81
N ASN A 481 20.28 17.73 -4.97
CA ASN A 481 19.06 18.28 -5.54
C ASN A 481 18.37 17.20 -6.42
N GLY A 482 17.07 16.99 -6.30
CA GLY A 482 16.35 15.95 -7.03
C GLY A 482 14.85 16.20 -7.20
N SER A 483 14.14 15.17 -7.64
CA SER A 483 12.69 15.12 -7.80
C SER A 483 12.20 13.68 -7.86
N ILE A 484 11.07 13.36 -7.22
CA ILE A 484 10.34 12.12 -7.45
C ILE A 484 8.89 12.41 -7.80
N SER A 485 8.41 11.76 -8.86
CA SER A 485 7.01 11.76 -9.28
C SER A 485 6.44 10.37 -9.07
N LEU A 486 5.20 10.28 -8.58
CA LEU A 486 4.43 9.03 -8.45
C LEU A 486 3.03 9.23 -9.03
N GLY A 487 2.45 8.16 -9.57
CA GLY A 487 1.03 8.08 -9.90
C GLY A 487 0.41 6.79 -9.34
N PHE A 488 -0.73 6.91 -8.66
CA PHE A 488 -1.60 5.78 -8.33
C PHE A 488 -2.88 5.93 -9.16
N ASN A 489 -2.92 5.22 -10.28
CA ASN A 489 -4.00 5.27 -11.26
C ASN A 489 -4.67 3.90 -11.30
N VAL A 490 -5.90 3.78 -10.78
CA VAL A 490 -6.67 2.53 -10.82
C VAL A 490 -8.14 2.78 -11.17
N LEU A 491 -8.72 1.80 -11.85
CA LEU A 491 -10.15 1.63 -12.07
C LEU A 491 -10.53 0.24 -11.54
N TYR A 492 -11.52 0.19 -10.66
CA TYR A 492 -12.19 -1.02 -10.26
C TYR A 492 -13.67 -0.92 -10.60
N GLU A 493 -14.17 -1.82 -11.44
CA GLU A 493 -15.59 -2.00 -11.71
C GLU A 493 -16.00 -3.39 -11.27
N SER A 494 -17.17 -3.52 -10.65
CA SER A 494 -17.75 -4.82 -10.34
C SER A 494 -19.26 -4.82 -10.52
N SER A 495 -19.80 -5.99 -10.85
CA SER A 495 -21.23 -6.26 -10.76
C SER A 495 -21.49 -7.49 -9.91
N TYR A 496 -22.58 -7.47 -9.15
CA TYR A 496 -23.09 -8.65 -8.46
C TYR A 496 -24.62 -8.70 -8.59
N ALA A 497 -25.11 -9.80 -9.18
CA ALA A 497 -26.50 -10.01 -9.61
C ALA A 497 -27.04 -8.93 -10.58
N SER A 498 -27.43 -7.76 -10.07
CA SER A 498 -27.92 -6.62 -10.86
C SER A 498 -27.45 -5.25 -10.35
N GLN A 499 -26.64 -5.22 -9.30
CA GLN A 499 -26.03 -4.00 -8.78
C GLN A 499 -24.66 -3.84 -9.41
N ASN A 500 -24.36 -2.63 -9.88
CA ASN A 500 -23.07 -2.25 -10.44
C ASN A 500 -22.36 -1.29 -9.50
N TYR A 501 -21.05 -1.39 -9.45
CA TYR A 501 -20.21 -0.55 -8.63
C TYR A 501 -18.95 -0.16 -9.41
N THR A 502 -18.58 1.12 -9.38
CA THR A 502 -17.34 1.65 -9.98
C THR A 502 -16.58 2.51 -8.98
N GLN A 503 -15.28 2.24 -8.80
CA GLN A 503 -14.32 3.09 -8.12
C GLN A 503 -13.23 3.50 -9.11
N SER A 504 -12.97 4.80 -9.23
CA SER A 504 -11.79 5.31 -9.94
C SER A 504 -10.90 6.04 -8.95
N VAL A 505 -9.57 5.95 -9.11
CA VAL A 505 -8.59 6.70 -8.33
C VAL A 505 -7.48 7.18 -9.26
N ASN A 506 -7.18 8.47 -9.20
CA ASN A 506 -6.10 9.12 -9.91
C ASN A 506 -5.36 10.05 -8.93
N GLU A 507 -4.48 9.48 -8.10
CA GLU A 507 -3.57 10.26 -7.25
C GLU A 507 -2.24 10.48 -7.98
N ASN A 508 -1.74 11.70 -7.97
CA ASN A 508 -0.43 12.05 -8.48
C ASN A 508 0.33 12.84 -7.41
N LEU A 509 1.60 12.52 -7.23
CA LEU A 509 2.54 13.25 -6.37
C LEU A 509 3.74 13.70 -7.19
N LEU A 510 4.25 14.88 -6.84
CA LEU A 510 5.56 15.37 -7.29
C LEU A 510 6.26 16.03 -6.09
N ALA A 511 7.42 15.50 -5.68
CA ALA A 511 8.37 16.13 -4.75
C ALA A 511 9.62 16.59 -5.52
N THR A 512 10.21 17.75 -5.20
CA THR A 512 11.27 18.39 -6.03
C THR A 512 12.28 19.26 -5.27
N GLY A 513 13.37 18.70 -4.74
CA GLY A 513 14.60 19.49 -4.49
C GLY A 513 15.68 18.85 -3.61
N GLY A 514 16.32 19.62 -2.73
CA GLY A 514 17.38 19.15 -1.85
C GLY A 514 18.03 20.16 -0.90
N PHE A 515 18.96 19.64 -0.09
CA PHE A 515 19.68 20.37 0.96
C PHE A 515 21.19 20.39 0.78
N SER A 516 21.85 20.98 1.78
CA SER A 516 23.27 20.77 2.03
C SER A 516 23.51 20.61 3.52
N ALA A 517 24.54 19.86 3.87
CA ALA A 517 24.96 19.65 5.25
C ALA A 517 26.48 19.52 5.37
N ILE A 518 26.97 19.75 6.58
CA ILE A 518 28.25 19.18 7.03
C ILE A 518 27.92 17.90 7.77
N LEU A 519 28.45 16.77 7.28
CA LEU A 519 28.36 15.48 7.95
C LEU A 519 29.67 15.17 8.69
N GLU A 520 29.58 14.33 9.70
CA GLU A 520 30.72 13.59 10.26
C GLU A 520 30.49 12.09 10.02
N VAL A 521 31.36 11.49 9.20
CA VAL A 521 31.37 10.05 8.92
C VAL A 521 31.99 9.34 10.11
N ILE A 522 31.21 8.52 10.80
CA ILE A 522 31.57 7.90 12.09
C ILE A 522 31.98 6.43 11.98
N ASN A 523 31.80 5.79 10.82
CA ASN A 523 32.23 4.41 10.59
C ASN A 523 32.71 4.15 9.16
N GLN A 524 33.39 3.02 8.95
CA GLN A 524 34.02 2.65 7.66
C GLN A 524 33.02 2.27 6.55
N TYR A 525 31.72 2.24 6.85
CA TYR A 525 30.64 1.91 5.93
C TYR A 525 29.91 3.16 5.42
N GLY A 526 30.42 4.37 5.73
CA GLY A 526 29.80 5.64 5.34
C GLY A 526 28.72 6.15 6.30
N GLY A 527 28.42 5.40 7.37
CA GLY A 527 27.46 5.83 8.39
C GLY A 527 27.89 7.17 9.00
N SER A 528 26.96 8.13 9.02
CA SER A 528 27.25 9.55 9.21
C SER A 528 26.24 10.23 10.13
N VAL A 529 26.70 11.25 10.87
CA VAL A 529 25.83 12.16 11.64
C VAL A 529 25.82 13.55 11.01
N VAL A 530 24.66 14.21 11.02
CA VAL A 530 24.52 15.60 10.56
C VAL A 530 25.06 16.55 11.64
N LEU A 531 26.12 17.29 11.35
CA LEU A 531 26.66 18.31 12.26
C LEU A 531 25.96 19.66 12.12
N SER A 532 25.58 20.03 10.90
CA SER A 532 24.87 21.27 10.61
C SER A 532 24.23 21.23 9.21
N LEU A 533 22.98 21.68 9.11
CA LEU A 533 22.32 21.96 7.84
C LEU A 533 22.82 23.31 7.28
N GLY A 534 23.10 23.38 5.98
CA GLY A 534 23.50 24.61 5.27
C GLY A 534 22.37 25.23 4.45
N THR A 535 21.57 24.39 3.80
CA THR A 535 20.34 24.76 3.08
C THR A 535 19.24 23.72 3.35
N ASN A 536 18.03 23.98 2.87
CA ASN A 536 16.85 23.11 2.91
C ASN A 536 15.85 23.69 1.87
N TYR A 537 15.63 23.04 0.71
CA TYR A 537 14.57 23.39 -0.27
C TYR A 537 14.20 22.24 -1.24
N ALA A 538 12.96 21.74 -1.17
CA ALA A 538 12.38 20.71 -2.04
C ALA A 538 10.84 20.66 -2.11
N GLN A 539 10.26 21.04 -3.24
CA GLN A 539 8.85 21.06 -3.70
C GLN A 539 7.90 19.83 -3.64
N THR A 540 7.16 19.51 -2.56
CA THR A 540 6.09 18.46 -2.57
C THR A 540 4.67 18.99 -2.85
N THR A 541 4.04 18.44 -3.90
CA THR A 541 2.63 18.66 -4.30
C THR A 541 1.90 17.33 -4.50
N LYS A 542 0.60 17.30 -4.20
CA LYS A 542 -0.31 16.18 -4.49
C LYS A 542 -1.60 16.66 -5.16
N THR A 543 -2.15 15.83 -6.05
CA THR A 543 -3.51 15.98 -6.62
C THR A 543 -4.18 14.62 -6.68
N LEU A 544 -5.45 14.56 -6.29
CA LEU A 544 -6.27 13.35 -6.33
C LEU A 544 -7.61 13.68 -6.99
N ILE A 545 -8.05 12.79 -7.89
CA ILE A 545 -9.46 12.61 -8.22
C ILE A 545 -9.81 11.17 -7.87
N ALA A 546 -10.83 10.97 -7.04
CA ALA A 546 -11.37 9.65 -6.74
C ALA A 546 -12.88 9.66 -6.92
N GLU A 547 -13.45 8.57 -7.42
CA GLU A 547 -14.91 8.43 -7.60
C GLU A 547 -15.37 7.10 -6.99
N TRP A 548 -16.57 7.11 -6.40
CA TRP A 548 -17.28 5.92 -5.91
C TRP A 548 -18.71 6.01 -6.39
N LEU A 549 -19.13 5.08 -7.24
CA LEU A 549 -20.43 5.08 -7.91
C LEU A 549 -21.14 3.75 -7.67
N THR A 550 -22.37 3.79 -7.17
CA THR A 550 -23.32 2.67 -7.16
C THR A 550 -24.33 2.89 -8.27
N ASP A 551 -24.45 1.96 -9.21
CA ASP A 551 -25.37 2.05 -10.36
C ASP A 551 -25.28 3.39 -11.14
N GLY A 552 -24.06 3.92 -11.25
CA GLY A 552 -23.75 5.20 -11.91
C GLY A 552 -24.05 6.46 -11.09
N GLN A 553 -24.53 6.33 -9.84
CA GLN A 553 -24.76 7.44 -8.91
C GLN A 553 -23.76 7.41 -7.76
N GLY A 554 -23.23 8.57 -7.37
CA GLY A 554 -22.30 8.63 -6.25
C GLY A 554 -21.54 9.94 -6.16
N ILE A 555 -20.27 9.85 -5.80
CA ILE A 555 -19.45 11.00 -5.40
C ILE A 555 -18.10 10.94 -6.10
N ALA A 556 -17.65 12.10 -6.58
CA ALA A 556 -16.26 12.36 -6.94
C ALA A 556 -15.61 13.26 -5.89
N GLU A 557 -14.59 12.78 -5.19
CA GLU A 557 -13.66 13.62 -4.43
C GLU A 557 -12.62 14.23 -5.36
N ARG A 558 -12.24 15.49 -5.07
CA ARG A 558 -11.06 16.14 -5.62
C ARG A 558 -10.26 16.78 -4.50
N PHE A 559 -9.07 16.27 -4.27
CA PHE A 559 -8.09 16.79 -3.31
C PHE A 559 -6.93 17.44 -4.08
N GLN A 560 -6.39 18.54 -3.54
CA GLN A 560 -5.13 19.14 -3.98
C GLN A 560 -4.39 19.75 -2.79
N ALA A 561 -3.08 19.50 -2.70
CA ALA A 561 -2.23 20.02 -1.64
C ALA A 561 -0.80 20.35 -2.10
N THR A 562 -0.17 21.29 -1.40
CA THR A 562 1.27 21.62 -1.45
C THR A 562 1.70 21.88 -0.01
N ALA A 563 2.76 21.26 0.49
CA ALA A 563 3.02 21.22 1.94
C ALA A 563 4.50 21.23 2.31
N VAL A 564 4.92 22.19 3.15
CA VAL A 564 6.16 22.95 3.03
C VAL A 564 7.08 22.96 4.26
N SER A 565 8.32 22.46 4.22
CA SER A 565 9.32 22.58 5.31
C SER A 565 10.56 23.44 4.93
N PRO A 566 10.45 24.78 4.89
CA PRO A 566 11.21 25.65 3.97
C PRO A 566 12.64 26.05 4.35
N ASN A 567 13.18 25.66 5.51
CA ASN A 567 14.50 26.12 5.94
C ASN A 567 15.13 25.26 7.05
N VAL A 568 16.41 25.48 7.34
CA VAL A 568 17.22 24.75 8.32
C VAL A 568 16.79 24.89 9.80
N THR A 569 15.77 25.70 10.10
CA THR A 569 15.22 25.90 11.46
C THR A 569 13.77 25.44 11.63
N ASP A 570 13.06 25.17 10.53
CA ASP A 570 11.73 24.56 10.51
C ASP A 570 11.74 23.30 9.63
N SER A 571 12.10 22.19 10.26
CA SER A 571 12.10 20.84 9.68
C SER A 571 10.74 20.13 9.76
N ALA A 572 9.69 20.81 10.24
CA ALA A 572 8.35 20.25 10.40
C ALA A 572 7.44 20.71 9.27
N GLY A 573 7.43 22.00 8.97
CA GLY A 573 6.71 22.56 7.84
C GLY A 573 5.18 22.65 7.98
N TYR A 574 4.54 23.08 6.89
CA TYR A 574 3.14 23.52 6.86
C TYR A 574 2.49 23.45 5.48
N TYR A 575 1.20 23.12 5.40
CA TYR A 575 0.44 23.18 4.15
C TYR A 575 0.32 24.63 3.63
N SER A 576 0.74 24.88 2.39
CA SER A 576 0.66 26.20 1.74
C SER A 576 -0.53 26.36 0.82
N THR A 577 -0.97 25.25 0.23
CA THR A 577 -2.27 25.10 -0.42
C THR A 577 -2.88 23.80 0.06
N PHE A 578 -4.15 23.83 0.41
CA PHE A 578 -4.93 22.64 0.73
C PHE A 578 -6.38 22.88 0.31
N SER A 579 -6.96 21.94 -0.42
CA SER A 579 -8.37 21.96 -0.80
C SER A 579 -8.86 20.54 -1.03
N VAL A 580 -9.99 20.20 -0.41
CA VAL A 580 -10.78 19.01 -0.69
C VAL A 580 -12.18 19.46 -1.10
N SER A 581 -12.75 18.81 -2.10
CA SER A 581 -14.07 19.12 -2.62
C SER A 581 -14.77 17.87 -3.10
N TYR A 582 -16.09 17.83 -3.00
CA TYR A 582 -16.92 16.70 -3.41
C TYR A 582 -17.94 17.15 -4.43
N VAL A 583 -18.04 16.40 -5.54
CA VAL A 583 -19.02 16.60 -6.60
C VAL A 583 -19.97 15.41 -6.59
N LEU A 584 -21.28 15.65 -6.65
CA LEU A 584 -22.26 14.58 -6.84
C LEU A 584 -22.21 14.15 -8.32
N VAL A 585 -22.09 12.84 -8.56
CA VAL A 585 -22.14 12.24 -9.90
C VAL A 585 -23.49 11.55 -10.06
N VAL A 586 -24.18 11.85 -11.16
CA VAL A 586 -25.48 11.26 -11.52
C VAL A 586 -25.54 10.96 -13.02
N PRO A 587 -26.29 9.91 -13.46
CA PRO A 587 -26.49 9.62 -14.87
C PRO A 587 -27.10 10.79 -15.65
N PHE A 588 -26.68 10.95 -16.90
CA PHE A 588 -27.07 12.05 -17.79
C PHE A 588 -28.58 12.11 -18.09
N GLU A 589 -29.33 11.03 -17.87
CA GLU A 589 -30.80 10.99 -18.01
C GLU A 589 -31.55 11.63 -16.81
N GLN A 590 -30.85 12.09 -15.78
CA GLN A 590 -31.41 12.71 -14.57
C GLN A 590 -30.81 14.10 -14.24
N ALA A 591 -30.09 14.72 -15.19
CA ALA A 591 -29.34 15.97 -15.03
C ALA A 591 -30.04 17.22 -15.64
#